data_AF-A0A3B1K026-F1
#
_entry.id   AF-A0A3B1K026-F1
#
_cell.length_a   1.000
_cell.length_b   1.000
_cell.length_c   1.000
_cell.angle_alpha   90.00
_cell.angle_beta   90.00
_cell.angle_gamma   90.00
#
_symmetry.space_group_name_H-M   'P 1'
#
loop_
_entity.id
_entity.type
_entity.pdbx_description
1 polymer ?
#
loop_
_entity_poly.entity_id
_entity_poly.type
_entity_poly.pdbx_seq_one_letter_code
_entity_poly.pdbx_strand_id
1 'polypeptide(L)'
;HLPIYVAGRSSTVTVGEDAILFCQLIGTTERLTRITWQRRTHTSSTNENIFVIIPYDKAESVNGFGDRIEFVGNTKEYNGTVRMKNVTSLDHQIYTCIFNIFPSGPFEKEINLNVYGKKSKLITVKMLNVNMLIRKKKHFYFTKYNQHNFGVFKHL
;
A
#
# COMPACT_ATOMS: atom_id res chain seq x y z
N HIS A 1 -23.65 17.96 27.35
CA HIS A 1 -22.71 16.85 27.16
C HIS A 1 -22.11 16.99 25.77
N LEU A 2 -20.79 16.81 25.60
CA LEU A 2 -20.18 16.75 24.27
C LEU A 2 -20.72 15.53 23.52
N PRO A 3 -20.90 15.59 22.18
CA PRO A 3 -21.36 14.44 21.43
C PRO A 3 -20.33 13.31 21.47
N ILE A 4 -20.79 12.07 21.55
CA ILE A 4 -19.96 10.88 21.36
C ILE A 4 -19.73 10.71 19.86
N TYR A 5 -18.48 10.54 19.42
CA TYR A 5 -18.17 10.30 18.01
C TYR A 5 -16.85 9.56 17.85
N VAL A 6 -16.65 8.97 16.66
CA VAL A 6 -15.39 8.34 16.27
C VAL A 6 -14.62 9.27 15.35
N ALA A 7 -13.43 9.68 15.81
CA ALA A 7 -12.44 10.35 14.99
C ALA A 7 -11.71 9.33 14.11
N GLY A 8 -11.54 9.66 12.84
CA GLY A 8 -10.83 8.86 11.86
C GLY A 8 -10.50 9.72 10.63
N ARG A 9 -9.46 9.34 9.89
CA ARG A 9 -8.99 10.09 8.73
C ARG A 9 -8.68 9.16 7.57
N SER A 10 -9.11 9.54 6.37
CA SER A 10 -8.66 8.91 5.13
C SER A 10 -7.14 9.05 5.01
N SER A 11 -6.50 8.04 4.43
CA SER A 11 -5.06 7.97 4.30
C SER A 11 -4.66 7.70 2.86
N THR A 12 -3.47 8.14 2.50
CA THR A 12 -2.87 7.92 1.19
C THR A 12 -1.55 7.21 1.40
N VAL A 13 -1.33 6.12 0.67
CA VAL A 13 -0.15 5.26 0.84
C VAL A 13 0.35 4.75 -0.51
N THR A 14 1.65 4.49 -0.60
CA THR A 14 2.24 3.89 -1.80
C THR A 14 2.19 2.37 -1.72
N VAL A 15 1.98 1.69 -2.84
CA VAL A 15 2.09 0.21 -2.91
C VAL A 15 3.42 -0.27 -2.31
N GLY A 16 3.31 -1.25 -1.42
CA GLY A 16 4.41 -1.88 -0.68
C GLY A 16 4.79 -1.19 0.62
N GLU A 17 4.19 -0.05 0.96
CA GLU A 17 4.35 0.60 2.27
C GLU A 17 3.30 0.11 3.26
N ASP A 18 3.49 0.41 4.55
CA ASP A 18 2.50 0.17 5.59
C ASP A 18 1.57 1.37 5.73
N ALA A 19 0.27 1.11 5.90
CA ALA A 19 -0.73 2.14 6.19
C ALA A 19 -1.14 2.13 7.67
N ILE A 20 -1.35 3.32 8.23
CA ILE A 20 -1.99 3.50 9.53
C ILE A 20 -3.44 3.94 9.33
N LEU A 21 -4.38 3.10 9.75
CA LEU A 21 -5.81 3.39 9.75
C LEU A 21 -6.18 3.89 11.16
N PHE A 22 -6.11 5.21 11.33
CA PHE A 22 -6.38 5.87 12.60
C PHE A 22 -7.87 5.85 12.94
N CYS A 23 -8.18 5.45 14.17
CA CYS A 23 -9.55 5.44 14.68
C CYS A 23 -9.58 5.61 16.21
N GLN A 24 -10.34 6.58 16.73
CA GLN A 24 -10.46 6.85 18.17
C GLN A 24 -11.86 7.33 18.55
N LEU A 25 -12.45 6.73 19.57
CA LEU A 25 -13.74 7.15 20.12
C LEU A 25 -13.54 8.26 21.17
N ILE A 26 -14.34 9.32 21.07
CA ILE A 26 -14.22 10.55 21.88
C ILE A 26 -15.57 10.87 22.50
N GLY A 27 -15.55 11.48 23.69
CA GLY A 27 -16.75 12.01 24.34
C GLY A 27 -17.48 11.02 25.25
N THR A 28 -16.84 9.91 25.62
CA THR A 28 -17.43 8.88 26.48
C THR A 28 -16.43 8.29 27.47
N THR A 29 -16.94 7.75 28.58
CA THR A 29 -16.24 6.88 29.52
C THR A 29 -16.96 5.54 29.69
N GLU A 30 -17.90 5.23 28.79
CA GLU A 30 -18.69 4.00 28.82
C GLU A 30 -17.85 2.76 28.54
N ARG A 31 -18.31 1.61 29.03
CA ARG A 31 -17.59 0.35 28.87
C ARG A 31 -17.49 -0.02 27.38
N LEU A 32 -16.27 0.00 26.86
CA LEU A 32 -15.95 -0.61 25.57
C LEU A 32 -16.15 -2.12 25.64
N THR A 33 -16.88 -2.68 24.69
CA THR A 33 -17.13 -4.13 24.60
C THR A 33 -16.44 -4.76 23.40
N ARG A 34 -16.29 -4.03 22.30
CA ARG A 34 -15.64 -4.52 21.07
C ARG A 34 -15.25 -3.37 20.16
N ILE A 35 -14.15 -3.51 19.44
CA ILE A 35 -13.85 -2.73 18.23
C ILE A 35 -13.84 -3.68 17.05
N THR A 36 -14.58 -3.34 15.99
CA THR A 36 -14.61 -4.13 14.76
C THR A 36 -14.13 -3.27 13.60
N TRP A 37 -13.20 -3.80 12.82
CA TRP A 37 -12.86 -3.26 11.52
C TRP A 37 -13.57 -4.05 10.43
N GLN A 38 -14.21 -3.32 9.53
CA GLN A 38 -14.84 -3.82 8.33
C GLN A 38 -14.16 -3.24 7.09
N ARG A 39 -14.31 -3.91 5.96
CA ARG A 39 -13.97 -3.37 4.64
C ARG A 39 -15.12 -3.53 3.67
N ARG A 40 -15.14 -2.67 2.67
CA ARG A 40 -15.91 -2.85 1.43
C ARG A 40 -15.18 -2.20 0.26
N THR A 41 -15.42 -2.71 -0.94
CA THR A 41 -15.00 -2.01 -2.16
C THR A 41 -15.85 -0.75 -2.35
N HIS A 42 -15.37 0.21 -3.14
CA HIS A 42 -16.13 1.42 -3.45
C HIS A 42 -17.45 1.16 -4.20
N THR A 43 -17.57 0.00 -4.83
CA THR A 43 -18.77 -0.42 -5.59
C THR A 43 -19.69 -1.34 -4.78
N SER A 44 -19.22 -1.89 -3.66
CA SER A 44 -20.01 -2.78 -2.80
C SER A 44 -20.73 -1.99 -1.72
N SER A 45 -21.97 -2.39 -1.42
CA SER A 45 -22.71 -1.98 -0.22
C SER A 45 -22.51 -2.93 0.96
N THR A 46 -21.91 -4.11 0.73
CA THR A 46 -21.70 -5.11 1.77
C THR A 46 -20.36 -4.89 2.46
N ASN A 47 -20.40 -4.79 3.78
CA ASN A 47 -19.23 -4.75 4.65
C ASN A 47 -18.83 -6.16 5.11
N GLU A 48 -17.54 -6.47 5.02
CA GLU A 48 -16.93 -7.69 5.55
C GLU A 48 -16.14 -7.37 6.81
N ASN A 49 -16.37 -8.12 7.91
CA ASN A 49 -15.51 -8.03 9.09
C ASN A 49 -14.10 -8.53 8.74
N ILE A 50 -13.06 -7.79 9.10
CA ILE A 50 -11.66 -8.17 8.81
C ILE A 50 -10.81 -8.30 10.06
N PHE A 51 -11.16 -7.59 11.13
CA PHE A 51 -10.37 -7.58 12.36
C PHE A 51 -11.24 -7.22 13.56
N VAL A 52 -11.09 -7.93 14.68
CA VAL A 52 -11.87 -7.70 15.89
C VAL A 52 -10.93 -7.56 17.09
N ILE A 53 -11.18 -6.54 17.91
CA ILE A 53 -10.45 -6.27 19.14
C ILE A 53 -11.45 -6.37 20.28
N ILE A 54 -11.18 -7.28 21.22
CA ILE A 54 -11.95 -7.42 22.45
C ILE A 54 -11.10 -6.81 23.59
N PRO A 55 -11.62 -5.81 24.32
CA PRO A 55 -10.90 -5.21 25.44
C PRO A 55 -10.55 -6.25 26.51
N TYR A 56 -9.37 -6.14 27.11
CA TYR A 56 -8.84 -7.04 28.17
C TYR A 56 -8.53 -8.48 27.74
N ASP A 57 -9.04 -8.91 26.58
CA ASP A 57 -8.68 -10.16 25.91
C ASP A 57 -7.60 -9.92 24.83
N LYS A 58 -7.37 -10.91 23.96
CA LYS A 58 -6.51 -10.77 22.78
C LYS A 58 -7.27 -10.15 21.61
N ALA A 59 -6.58 -9.39 20.77
CA ALA A 59 -7.08 -9.01 19.45
C ALA A 59 -7.06 -10.25 18.53
N GLU A 60 -8.12 -10.45 17.76
CA GLU A 60 -8.30 -11.62 16.91
C GLU A 60 -8.65 -11.22 15.48
N SER A 61 -7.92 -11.78 14.51
CA SER A 61 -8.26 -11.67 13.09
C SER A 61 -9.30 -12.74 12.74
N VAL A 62 -10.41 -12.34 12.14
CA VAL A 62 -11.53 -13.27 11.89
C VAL A 62 -11.53 -13.84 10.46
N ASN A 63 -10.85 -13.24 9.48
CA ASN A 63 -11.06 -13.59 8.05
C ASN A 63 -9.79 -13.61 7.17
N GLY A 64 -8.68 -14.19 7.64
CA GLY A 64 -7.49 -14.41 6.81
C GLY A 64 -6.73 -13.13 6.39
N PHE A 65 -7.16 -11.96 6.84
CA PHE A 65 -6.44 -10.68 6.74
C PHE A 65 -5.38 -10.51 7.84
N GLY A 66 -5.30 -11.47 8.76
CA GLY A 66 -4.66 -11.35 10.07
C GLY A 66 -3.15 -11.16 10.05
N ASP A 67 -2.46 -11.65 9.03
CA ASP A 67 -1.00 -11.50 8.98
C ASP A 67 -0.58 -10.07 8.57
N ARG A 68 -1.47 -9.36 7.86
CA ARG A 68 -1.20 -7.99 7.38
C ARG A 68 -1.83 -6.91 8.23
N ILE A 69 -2.86 -7.19 9.04
CA ILE A 69 -3.45 -6.19 9.95
C ILE A 69 -3.02 -6.44 11.39
N GLU A 70 -2.46 -5.41 12.00
CA GLU A 70 -1.96 -5.41 13.36
C GLU A 70 -2.66 -4.33 14.19
N PHE A 71 -3.12 -4.69 15.39
CA PHE A 71 -3.59 -3.71 16.36
C PHE A 71 -2.42 -2.94 16.95
N VAL A 72 -2.43 -1.62 16.81
CA VAL A 72 -1.37 -0.72 17.32
C VAL A 72 -1.94 0.37 18.24
N GLY A 73 -3.23 0.29 18.57
CA GLY A 73 -3.92 1.21 19.45
C GLY A 73 -3.86 0.81 20.93
N ASN A 74 -4.73 1.44 21.73
CA ASN A 74 -4.87 1.19 23.16
C ASN A 74 -6.36 1.26 23.54
N THR A 75 -6.94 0.13 23.95
CA THR A 75 -8.36 0.05 24.31
C THR A 75 -8.69 0.86 25.57
N LYS A 76 -7.74 1.09 26.47
CA LYS A 76 -7.94 1.95 27.66
C LYS A 76 -8.10 3.42 27.30
N GLU A 77 -7.61 3.83 26.14
CA GLU A 77 -7.70 5.19 25.60
C GLU A 77 -8.72 5.30 24.45
N TYR A 78 -9.55 4.26 24.28
CA TYR A 78 -10.50 4.14 23.19
C TYR A 78 -9.87 4.32 21.81
N ASN A 79 -8.61 3.90 21.66
CA ASN A 79 -7.86 3.98 20.42
C ASN A 79 -7.91 2.61 19.72
N GLY A 80 -8.63 2.58 18.60
CA GLY A 80 -8.86 1.40 17.76
C GLY A 80 -7.95 1.33 16.53
N THR A 81 -6.87 2.11 16.51
CA THR A 81 -5.97 2.23 15.36
C THR A 81 -5.33 0.89 15.01
N VAL A 82 -5.29 0.59 13.71
CA VAL A 82 -4.61 -0.58 13.15
C VAL A 82 -3.56 -0.18 12.14
N ARG A 83 -2.52 -0.99 12.03
CA ARG A 83 -1.52 -0.94 10.95
C ARG A 83 -1.85 -2.02 9.94
N MET A 84 -1.90 -1.65 8.66
CA MET A 84 -1.95 -2.61 7.55
C MET A 84 -0.60 -2.66 6.86
N LYS A 85 0.02 -3.84 6.84
CA LYS A 85 1.36 -4.09 6.32
C LYS A 85 1.33 -4.38 4.82
N ASN A 86 2.39 -3.97 4.12
CA ASN A 86 2.62 -4.30 2.71
C ASN A 86 1.38 -4.04 1.84
N VAL A 87 0.94 -2.78 1.79
CA VAL A 87 -0.27 -2.37 1.10
C VAL A 87 -0.18 -2.68 -0.39
N THR A 88 -1.26 -3.22 -0.95
CA THR A 88 -1.41 -3.56 -2.37
C THR A 88 -2.48 -2.66 -3.01
N SER A 89 -2.54 -2.63 -4.35
CA SER A 89 -3.61 -1.90 -5.05
C SER A 89 -5.02 -2.41 -4.72
N LEU A 90 -5.16 -3.67 -4.29
CA LEU A 90 -6.43 -4.25 -3.87
C LEU A 90 -6.93 -3.70 -2.54
N ASP A 91 -6.05 -3.10 -1.74
CA ASP A 91 -6.38 -2.46 -0.47
C ASP A 91 -6.89 -1.01 -0.66
N HIS A 92 -7.03 -0.54 -1.91
CA HIS A 92 -7.70 0.73 -2.24
C HIS A 92 -9.21 0.59 -2.04
N GLN A 93 -9.64 0.74 -0.79
CA GLN A 93 -11.00 0.40 -0.34
C GLN A 93 -11.47 1.34 0.77
N ILE A 94 -12.73 1.15 1.15
CA ILE A 94 -13.36 1.82 2.29
C ILE A 94 -13.29 0.89 3.49
N TYR A 95 -12.75 1.40 4.59
CA TYR A 95 -12.63 0.70 5.86
C TYR A 95 -13.53 1.37 6.89
N THR A 96 -14.29 0.58 7.64
CA THR A 96 -15.16 1.09 8.69
C THR A 96 -14.69 0.58 10.03
N CYS A 97 -14.41 1.50 10.95
CA CYS A 97 -14.07 1.21 12.32
C CYS A 97 -15.28 1.43 13.20
N ILE A 98 -15.66 0.41 13.98
CA ILE A 98 -16.90 0.38 14.77
C ILE A 98 -16.53 0.10 16.22
N PHE A 99 -16.80 1.06 17.10
CA PHE A 99 -16.74 0.89 18.55
C PHE A 99 -18.11 0.48 19.07
N ASN A 100 -18.19 -0.64 19.78
CA ASN A 100 -19.38 -1.04 20.52
C ASN A 100 -19.19 -0.69 21.99
N ILE A 101 -19.93 0.32 22.48
CA ILE A 101 -19.96 0.71 23.89
C ILE A 101 -21.31 0.37 24.52
N PHE A 102 -21.32 0.20 25.83
CA PHE A 102 -22.55 -0.04 26.58
C PHE A 102 -22.73 1.04 27.67
N PRO A 103 -23.90 1.68 27.76
CA PRO A 103 -25.17 1.34 27.09
C PRO A 103 -25.43 2.01 25.72
N SER A 104 -24.60 2.96 25.26
CA SER A 104 -24.97 3.82 24.11
C SER A 104 -24.96 3.11 22.74
N GLY A 105 -24.36 1.92 22.62
CA GLY A 105 -24.37 1.14 21.38
C GLY A 105 -23.19 1.44 20.46
N PRO A 106 -23.34 1.21 19.14
CA PRO A 106 -22.24 1.32 18.20
C PRO A 106 -22.00 2.77 17.74
N PHE A 107 -20.74 3.14 17.63
CA PHE A 107 -20.28 4.37 16.97
C PHE A 107 -19.24 4.01 15.93
N GLU A 108 -19.35 4.58 14.74
CA GLU A 108 -18.51 4.18 13.61
C GLU A 108 -17.95 5.34 12.81
N LYS A 109 -16.90 5.04 12.04
CA LYS A 109 -16.29 5.97 11.09
C LYS A 109 -15.81 5.23 9.85
N GLU A 110 -16.23 5.70 8.69
CA GLU A 110 -15.65 5.30 7.40
C GLU A 110 -14.33 6.05 7.14
N ILE A 111 -13.35 5.31 6.63
CA ILE A 111 -11.99 5.74 6.33
C ILE A 111 -11.64 5.21 4.95
N ASN A 112 -11.29 6.11 4.02
CA ASN A 112 -10.82 5.71 2.69
C ASN A 112 -9.32 5.49 2.73
N LEU A 113 -8.85 4.35 2.22
CA LEU A 113 -7.43 4.15 1.95
C LEU A 113 -7.17 4.33 0.45
N ASN A 114 -6.47 5.40 0.12
CA ASN A 114 -6.08 5.68 -1.26
C ASN A 114 -4.69 5.11 -1.52
N VAL A 115 -4.61 4.07 -2.35
CA VAL A 115 -3.34 3.43 -2.71
C VAL A 115 -2.85 3.92 -4.07
N TYR A 116 -1.59 4.37 -4.13
CA TYR A 116 -0.94 4.82 -5.37
C TYR A 116 0.24 3.91 -5.75
N GLY A 117 0.41 3.67 -7.04
CA GLY A 117 1.56 2.93 -7.56
C GLY A 117 2.85 3.75 -7.46
N LYS A 118 3.98 3.06 -7.21
CA LYS A 118 5.31 3.68 -7.39
C LYS A 118 5.45 4.10 -8.85
N LYS A 119 5.71 5.39 -9.10
CA LYS A 119 6.13 5.81 -10.44
C LYS A 119 7.43 5.09 -10.76
N SER A 120 7.40 4.18 -11.74
CA SER A 120 8.62 3.64 -12.30
C SER A 120 9.40 4.81 -12.90
N LYS A 121 10.69 4.94 -12.55
CA LYS A 121 11.59 5.74 -13.39
C LYS A 121 11.51 5.12 -14.78
N LEU A 122 11.06 5.88 -15.77
CA LEU A 122 11.21 5.50 -17.18
C LEU A 122 12.69 5.11 -17.39
N ILE A 123 12.98 3.83 -17.53
CA ILE A 123 14.27 3.41 -18.07
C ILE A 123 14.19 3.82 -19.53
N THR A 124 14.83 4.92 -19.90
CA THR A 124 15.04 5.22 -21.32
C THR A 124 15.94 4.13 -21.88
N VAL A 125 15.35 3.10 -22.47
CA VAL A 125 16.10 2.19 -23.35
C VAL A 125 16.52 3.04 -24.54
N LYS A 126 17.77 3.49 -24.56
CA LYS A 126 18.33 4.14 -25.76
C LYS A 126 18.32 3.09 -26.86
N MET A 127 17.36 3.22 -27.78
CA MET A 127 17.35 2.47 -29.02
C MET A 127 18.70 2.73 -29.72
N LEU A 128 19.51 1.68 -29.90
CA LEU A 128 20.75 1.81 -30.65
C LEU A 128 20.38 2.25 -32.07
N ASN A 129 20.95 3.38 -32.50
CA ASN A 129 20.74 3.85 -33.86
C ASN A 129 21.41 2.86 -34.82
N VAL A 130 20.58 2.15 -35.61
CA VAL A 130 21.02 1.14 -36.57
C VAL A 130 22.02 1.74 -37.57
N ASN A 131 21.85 3.00 -37.99
CA ASN A 131 22.78 3.67 -38.89
C ASN A 131 24.17 3.90 -38.25
N MET A 132 24.22 4.11 -36.93
CA MET A 132 25.48 4.24 -36.19
C MET A 132 26.20 2.90 -36.10
N LEU A 133 25.46 1.79 -35.87
CA LEU A 133 26.00 0.44 -35.88
C LEU A 133 26.51 0.04 -37.27
N ILE A 134 25.77 0.39 -38.33
CA ILE A 134 26.19 0.18 -39.72
C ILE A 134 27.45 0.98 -40.02
N ARG A 135 27.53 2.26 -39.60
CA ARG A 135 28.73 3.09 -39.76
C ARG A 135 29.94 2.51 -39.04
N LYS A 136 29.80 2.05 -37.79
CA LYS A 136 30.87 1.39 -37.03
C LYS A 136 31.32 0.09 -37.69
N LYS A 137 30.38 -0.75 -38.18
CA LYS A 137 30.71 -1.95 -38.96
C LYS A 137 31.47 -1.59 -40.24
N LYS A 138 30.98 -0.64 -41.04
CA LYS A 138 31.68 -0.17 -42.25
C LYS A 138 33.09 0.33 -41.96
N HIS A 139 33.26 1.13 -40.91
CA HIS A 139 34.57 1.64 -40.51
C HIS A 139 35.51 0.51 -40.08
N PHE A 140 35.01 -0.48 -39.34
CA PHE A 140 35.77 -1.66 -38.93
C PHE A 140 36.22 -2.51 -40.14
N TYR A 141 35.32 -2.79 -41.09
CA TYR A 141 35.65 -3.49 -42.34
C TYR A 141 36.67 -2.70 -43.18
N PHE A 142 36.54 -1.38 -43.24
CA PHE A 142 37.48 -0.51 -43.97
C PHE A 142 38.88 -0.52 -43.33
N THR A 143 38.99 -0.43 -42.00
CA THR A 143 40.29 -0.57 -41.31
C THR A 143 40.91 -1.95 -41.49
N LYS A 144 40.09 -3.01 -41.49
CA LYS A 144 40.57 -4.39 -41.68
C LYS A 144 41.06 -4.63 -43.11
N TYR A 145 40.37 -4.06 -44.10
CA TYR A 145 40.77 -4.09 -45.52
C TYR A 145 42.10 -3.36 -45.74
N ASN A 146 42.28 -2.17 -45.15
CA ASN A 146 43.52 -1.41 -45.27
C ASN A 146 44.69 -2.08 -44.53
N GLN A 147 44.46 -2.77 -43.40
CA GLN A 147 45.51 -3.57 -42.74
C GLN A 147 45.92 -4.79 -43.58
N HIS A 148 44.97 -5.48 -44.22
CA HIS A 148 45.29 -6.63 -45.08
C HIS A 148 46.03 -6.22 -46.36
N ASN A 149 45.68 -5.09 -46.98
CA ASN A 149 46.32 -4.63 -48.21
C ASN A 149 47.70 -3.98 -48.01
N PHE A 150 48.02 -3.48 -46.81
CA PHE A 150 49.39 -3.05 -46.48
C PHE A 150 50.33 -4.22 -46.14
N GLY A 151 49.81 -5.43 -45.91
CA GLY A 151 50.61 -6.63 -45.64
C GLY A 151 51.17 -7.33 -46.88
N VAL A 152 50.66 -7.03 -48.08
CA VAL A 152 51.07 -7.71 -49.33
C VAL A 152 52.20 -6.98 -50.07
N PHE A 153 52.54 -5.74 -49.68
CA PHE A 153 53.62 -4.95 -50.30
C PHE A 153 54.93 -4.91 -49.49
N LYS A 154 55.19 -5.91 -48.63
CA LYS A 154 56.40 -5.94 -47.79
C LYS A 154 57.35 -7.13 -47.95
N HIS A 155 57.18 -7.98 -48.96
CA HIS A 155 58.27 -8.84 -49.39
C HIS A 155 58.43 -8.79 -50.91
N LEU A 156 59.65 -8.42 -51.30
CA LEU A 156 60.30 -8.77 -52.56
C LEU A 156 60.00 -10.21 -52.99
#